data_AF-A0A2T4VR19-F1
#
_entry.id   AF-A0A2T4VR19-F1
#
_cell.length_a   1.000
_cell.length_b   1.000
_cell.length_c   1.000
_cell.angle_alpha   90.00
_cell.angle_beta   90.00
_cell.angle_gamma   90.00
#
_symmetry.space_group_name_H-M   'P 1'
#
loop_
_entity.id
_entity.type
_entity.pdbx_description
1 polymer ?
#
loop_
_entity_poly.entity_id
_entity_poly.type
_entity_poly.pdbx_seq_one_letter_code
_entity_poly.pdbx_strand_id
1 'polypeptide(L)' 'MYEQIQPEGEPLRKAVRWIAARRAEQPQASLLKLVDEAARRFDLTPLQEEFLLKELRAPSQEQE' A
#
# COMPACT_ATOMS: atom_id res chain seq x y z
N MET A 1 22.86 22.40 6.16
CA MET A 1 21.48 21.94 6.38
C MET A 1 21.35 20.62 5.66
N TYR A 2 21.37 19.52 6.41
CA TYR A 2 21.14 18.18 5.89
C TYR A 2 19.74 17.85 6.38
N GLU A 3 18.74 18.33 5.63
CA GLU A 3 17.35 17.98 5.92
C GLU A 3 17.31 16.45 5.88
N GLN A 4 16.85 15.90 7.00
CA GLN A 4 16.88 14.49 7.31
C GLN A 4 16.49 13.65 6.11
N ILE A 5 17.45 12.87 5.61
CA ILE A 5 17.16 11.65 4.86
C ILE A 5 16.58 10.67 5.89
N GLN A 6 15.35 10.94 6.34
CA GLN A 6 14.44 9.90 6.77
C GLN A 6 14.35 8.95 5.57
N PRO A 7 14.38 7.62 5.73
CA PRO A 7 14.08 6.76 4.61
C PRO A 7 12.61 7.02 4.22
N GLU A 8 12.37 7.91 3.25
CA GLU A 8 11.07 8.42 2.76
C GLU A 8 10.07 7.32 2.32
N GLY A 9 10.43 6.04 2.46
CA GLY A 9 9.60 4.88 2.17
C GLY A 9 9.28 3.97 3.36
N GLU A 10 9.62 4.31 4.60
CA GLU A 10 9.33 3.44 5.76
C GLU A 10 7.82 3.19 6.01
N PRO A 11 6.94 4.21 6.01
CA PRO A 11 5.49 3.99 6.17
C PRO A 11 4.91 3.21 4.98
N LEU A 12 5.38 3.49 3.77
CA LEU A 12 4.95 2.79 2.55
C LEU A 12 5.30 1.30 2.60
N ARG A 13 6.54 0.95 2.97
CA ARG A 13 6.95 -0.47 3.10
C ARG A 13 6.18 -1.20 4.20
N LYS A 14 5.91 -0.54 5.33
CA LYS A 14 5.10 -1.11 6.41
C LYS A 14 3.66 -1.35 5.95
N ALA A 15 3.07 -0.42 5.21
CA ALA A 15 1.76 -0.57 4.60
C ALA A 15 1.70 -1.74 3.63
N VAL A 16 2.64 -1.85 2.69
CA VAL A 16 2.72 -2.99 1.74
C VAL A 16 2.75 -4.33 2.47
N ARG A 17 3.62 -4.46 3.48
CA ARG A 17 3.75 -5.70 4.26
C ARG A 17 2.47 -6.04 5.00
N TRP A 18 1.82 -5.04 5.58
CA TRP A 18 0.56 -5.23 6.30
C TRP A 18 -0.58 -5.65 5.37
N ILE A 19 -0.69 -5.01 4.20
CA ILE A 19 -1.70 -5.37 3.19
C ILE A 19 -1.44 -6.77 2.65
N ALA A 20 -0.18 -7.14 2.39
CA ALA A 20 0.17 -8.49 1.94
C ALA A 20 -0.19 -9.56 2.98
N ALA A 21 0.07 -9.30 4.27
CA ALA A 21 -0.33 -10.19 5.35
C ALA A 21 -1.85 -10.32 5.43
N ARG A 22 -2.58 -9.19 5.40
CA ARG A 22 -4.05 -9.18 5.40
C ARG A 22 -4.65 -9.90 4.20
N ARG A 23 -4.04 -9.77 3.01
CA ARG A 23 -4.48 -10.45 1.79
C ARG A 23 -4.23 -11.96 1.84
N ALA A 24 -3.17 -12.39 2.52
CA ALA A 24 -2.91 -13.81 2.77
C ALA A 24 -3.91 -14.42 3.77
N GLU A 25 -4.30 -13.67 4.81
CA GLU A 25 -5.32 -14.09 5.77
C GLU A 25 -6.74 -14.01 5.21
N GLN A 26 -7.02 -13.02 4.37
CA GLN A 26 -8.34 -12.74 3.81
C GLN A 26 -8.25 -12.47 2.30
N PRO A 27 -8.15 -13.51 1.46
CA PRO A 27 -8.09 -13.35 0.00
C PRO A 27 -9.37 -12.75 -0.61
N GLN A 28 -10.50 -12.77 0.13
CA GLN A 28 -11.74 -12.10 -0.28
C GLN A 28 -11.87 -10.65 0.23
N ALA A 29 -10.99 -10.17 1.11
CA ALA A 29 -11.06 -8.81 1.60
C ALA A 29 -10.79 -7.83 0.45
N SER A 30 -11.63 -6.80 0.33
CA SER A 30 -11.46 -5.78 -0.70
C SER A 30 -10.15 -5.03 -0.49
N LEU A 31 -9.30 -5.01 -1.52
CA LEU A 31 -8.04 -4.25 -1.52
C LEU A 31 -8.24 -2.79 -1.13
N LEU A 32 -9.33 -2.16 -1.59
CA LEU A 32 -9.75 -0.81 -1.18
C LEU A 32 -9.83 -0.65 0.34
N LYS A 33 -10.40 -1.62 1.06
CA LYS A 33 -10.47 -1.56 2.51
C LYS A 33 -9.12 -1.77 3.18
N LEU A 34 -8.31 -2.69 2.67
CA LEU A 34 -6.98 -2.93 3.22
C LEU A 34 -6.07 -1.72 3.02
N VAL A 35 -6.18 -1.07 1.87
CA VAL A 35 -5.37 0.09 1.54
C VAL A 35 -5.83 1.34 2.31
N ASP A 36 -7.12 1.60 2.45
CA ASP A 36 -7.66 2.69 3.31
C ASP A 36 -7.25 2.48 4.78
N GLU A 37 -7.35 1.25 5.30
CA GLU A 37 -6.97 0.91 6.68
C GLU A 37 -5.46 1.06 6.89
N ALA A 38 -4.64 0.71 5.89
CA ALA A 38 -3.21 0.95 5.92
C ALA A 38 -2.87 2.44 5.81
N ALA A 39 -3.57 3.20 4.98
CA ALA A 39 -3.32 4.61 4.78
C ALA A 39 -3.57 5.45 6.03
N ARG A 40 -4.67 5.19 6.73
CA ARG A 40 -4.95 5.81 8.03
C ARG A 40 -3.97 5.40 9.12
N ARG A 41 -3.39 4.20 9.03
CA ARG A 41 -2.53 3.62 10.07
C ARG A 41 -1.06 3.97 9.91
N PHE A 42 -0.61 4.21 8.69
CA PHE A 42 0.77 4.53 8.35
C PHE A 42 0.95 5.96 7.84
N ASP A 43 -0.07 6.81 7.95
CA ASP A 43 -0.10 8.18 7.44
C ASP A 43 0.32 8.24 5.96
N LEU A 44 -0.27 7.36 5.14
CA LEU A 44 -0.01 7.37 3.71
C LEU A 44 -0.70 8.57 3.08
N THR A 45 -0.02 9.15 2.10
CA THR A 45 -0.61 10.16 1.23
C THR A 45 -1.60 9.51 0.26
N PRO A 46 -2.61 10.24 -0.22
CA PRO A 46 -3.55 9.74 -1.24
C PRO A 46 -2.83 9.21 -2.50
N LEU A 47 -1.67 9.77 -2.84
CA LEU A 47 -0.82 9.28 -3.92
C LEU A 47 -0.26 7.87 -3.66
N GLN A 48 0.20 7.62 -2.43
CA GLN A 48 0.70 6.30 -2.02
C GLN A 48 -0.41 5.26 -1.93
N GLU A 49 -1.58 5.68 -1.47
CA GLU A 49 -2.78 4.86 -1.40
C GLU A 49 -3.23 4.39 -2.80
N GLU A 50 -3.28 5.32 -3.76
CA GLU A 50 -3.61 5.01 -5.15
C GLU A 50 -2.54 4.11 -5.82
N PHE A 51 -1.26 4.34 -5.53
CA PHE A 51 -0.17 3.49 -6.00
C PHE A 51 -0.31 2.04 -5.51
N LEU A 52 -0.57 1.85 -4.21
CA LEU A 52 -0.81 0.52 -3.62
C LEU A 52 -2.02 -0.16 -4.24
N LEU A 53 -3.11 0.58 -4.47
CA LEU A 53 -4.29 0.04 -5.13
C LEU A 53 -3.98 -0.41 -6.55
N LYS A 54 -3.23 0.37 -7.34
CA LYS A 54 -2.83 -0.03 -8.70
C LYS A 54 -1.95 -1.28 -8.69
N GLU A 55 -0.89 -1.30 -7.89
CA GLU A 55 0.04 -2.43 -7.82
C GLU A 55 -0.64 -3.72 -7.37
N LEU A 56 -1.56 -3.64 -6.41
CA LEU A 56 -2.20 -4.82 -5.84
C LEU A 56 -3.45 -5.28 -6.60
N ARG A 57 -4.16 -4.36 -7.27
CA ARG A 57 -5.33 -4.66 -8.11
C ARG A 57 -4.93 -5.39 -9.40
N ALA A 58 -3.68 -5.26 -9.84
CA ALA A 58 -3.21 -5.88 -11.09
C ALA A 58 -2.36 -7.14 -10.84
N PRO A 59 -2.98 -8.34 -10.75
CA PRO A 59 -2.31 -9.56 -11.17
C PRO A 59 -2.72 -10.02 -12.58
N SER A 60 -3.51 -9.25 -13.35
CA SER A 60 -3.82 -9.58 -14.74
C SER A 60 -4.33 -8.35 -15.50
N GLN A 61 -4.02 -8.28 -16.81
CA GLN A 61 -4.75 -7.54 -17.86
C GLN A 61 -4.22 -6.13 -18.18
N GLU A 62 -3.10 -6.08 -18.91
CA GLU A 62 -2.95 -5.33 -20.18
C GLU A 62 -1.53 -5.63 -20.72
N GLN A 63 -1.43 -6.68 -21.53
CA GLN A 63 -0.40 -6.81 -22.55
C GLN A 63 -1.20 -7.07 -23.82
N GLU A 64 -1.72 -5.99 -24.41
CA GLU A 64 -2.25 -5.97 -25.78
C GLU A 64 -1.10 -5.93 -26.79
#